data_AF-A0A3P7LLW6-F1
#
_entry.id   AF-A0A3P7LLW6-F1
#
_cell.length_a   1.000
_cell.length_b   1.000
_cell.length_c   1.000
_cell.angle_alpha   90.00
_cell.angle_beta   90.00
_cell.angle_gamma   90.00
#
_symmetry.space_group_name_H-M   'P 1'
#
loop_
_entity.id
_entity.type
_entity.pdbx_description
1 polymer ?
#
loop_
_entity_poly.entity_id
_entity_poly.type
_entity_poly.pdbx_seq_one_letter_code
_entity_poly.pdbx_strand_id
1 'polypeptide(L)'
;MDFILGIMAATGSEKQKRLNVILARQPQAIQNLYKTKVEREQAERERETIYKQTLAEGRGLGNYQKQMTAIENDMSISSAEADQREYQLKRQYHTRYPAAGRLHDDDDDDDFDDDD
;
A
#
# COMPACT_ATOMS: atom_id res chain seq x y z
N MET A 1 -12.45 15.13 34.37
CA MET A 1 -11.45 14.17 33.87
C MET A 1 -11.43 14.34 32.37
N ASP A 2 -10.54 15.21 31.89
CA ASP A 2 -10.42 15.55 30.48
C ASP A 2 -9.37 14.63 29.85
N PHE A 3 -9.84 13.58 29.20
CA PHE A 3 -9.04 12.80 28.27
C PHE A 3 -9.53 13.12 26.87
N ILE A 4 -8.70 13.81 26.08
CA ILE A 4 -8.25 13.41 24.73
C ILE A 4 -7.26 14.49 24.28
N LEU A 5 -6.01 14.24 24.65
CA LEU A 5 -4.84 14.79 23.97
C LEU A 5 -4.67 14.05 22.64
N GLY A 6 -4.39 14.82 21.60
CA GLY A 6 -3.42 14.44 20.58
C GLY A 6 -3.85 13.38 19.57
N ILE A 7 -4.30 13.84 18.39
CA ILE A 7 -3.62 13.45 17.15
C ILE A 7 -3.47 14.73 16.31
N MET A 8 -2.27 15.32 16.39
CA MET A 8 -1.74 16.14 15.31
C MET A 8 -1.68 15.29 14.04
N ALA A 9 -2.40 15.69 13.00
CA ALA A 9 -2.00 15.56 11.59
C ALA A 9 -3.07 16.18 10.69
N ALA A 10 -3.27 17.50 10.78
CA ALA A 10 -4.07 18.26 9.82
C ALA A 10 -3.34 18.47 8.47
N THR A 11 -2.47 17.55 8.08
CA THR A 11 -1.76 17.51 6.78
C THR A 11 -1.99 16.17 6.08
N GLY A 12 -3.24 15.70 6.09
CA GLY A 12 -3.66 14.60 5.22
C GLY A 12 -4.03 15.14 3.83
N SER A 13 -3.71 14.37 2.79
CA SER A 13 -4.21 14.53 1.41
C SER A 13 -5.70 14.92 1.41
N GLU A 14 -6.18 15.65 0.40
CA GLU A 14 -7.61 16.03 0.30
C GLU A 14 -8.55 14.83 0.46
N LYS A 15 -8.11 13.64 0.01
CA LYS A 15 -8.82 12.37 0.20
C LYS A 15 -9.00 12.03 1.68
N GLN A 16 -7.96 12.17 2.50
CA GLN A 16 -8.02 11.92 3.95
C GLN A 16 -8.99 12.87 4.65
N LYS A 17 -8.99 14.15 4.25
CA LYS A 17 -9.93 15.13 4.82
C LYS A 17 -11.38 14.77 4.51
N ARG A 18 -11.67 14.38 3.25
CA ARG A 18 -13.02 13.95 2.83
C ARG A 18 -13.46 12.68 3.56
N LEU A 19 -12.57 11.70 3.70
CA LEU A 19 -12.83 10.46 4.44
C LEU A 19 -13.18 10.74 5.90
N ASN A 20 -12.41 11.60 6.58
CA ASN A 20 -12.67 11.95 7.98
C ASN A 20 -14.06 12.59 8.16
N VAL A 21 -14.49 13.45 7.22
CA VAL A 21 -15.84 14.06 7.24
C VAL A 21 -16.94 13.01 7.07
N ILE A 22 -16.73 12.02 6.19
CA ILE A 22 -17.70 10.93 5.98
C ILE A 22 -17.81 10.06 7.22
N LEU A 23 -16.68 9.65 7.81
CA LEU A 23 -16.64 8.82 9.01
C LEU A 23 -17.29 9.49 10.21
N ALA A 24 -17.08 10.80 10.39
CA ALA A 24 -17.67 11.56 11.49
C ALA A 24 -19.22 11.60 11.44
N ARG A 25 -19.83 11.35 10.27
CA ARG A 25 -21.29 11.28 10.10
C ARG A 25 -21.85 9.88 10.36
N GLN A 26 -21.00 8.87 10.51
CA GLN A 26 -21.43 7.49 10.71
C GLN A 26 -21.70 7.19 12.19
N PRO A 27 -22.59 6.22 12.50
CA PRO A 27 -22.75 5.72 13.86
C PRO A 27 -21.44 5.21 14.47
N GLN A 28 -21.29 5.33 15.79
CA GLN A 28 -20.05 4.93 16.49
C GLN A 28 -19.64 3.49 16.21
N ALA A 29 -20.61 2.57 16.08
CA ALA A 29 -20.34 1.18 15.73
C ALA A 29 -19.62 1.04 14.37
N ILE A 30 -20.00 1.85 13.37
CA ILE A 30 -19.39 1.86 12.05
C ILE A 30 -18.00 2.51 12.08
N GLN A 31 -17.82 3.57 12.87
CA GLN A 31 -16.49 4.17 13.07
C GLN A 31 -15.50 3.18 13.69
N ASN A 32 -15.96 2.44 14.71
CA ASN A 32 -15.14 1.42 15.37
C ASN A 32 -14.79 0.26 14.41
N LEU A 33 -15.77 -0.22 13.64
CA LEU A 33 -15.57 -1.28 12.65
C LEU A 33 -14.57 -0.85 11.56
N TYR A 34 -14.69 0.38 11.08
CA TYR A 34 -13.73 0.97 10.13
C TYR A 34 -12.31 0.96 10.70
N LYS A 35 -12.15 1.42 11.95
CA LYS A 35 -10.84 1.44 12.61
C LYS A 35 -10.23 0.05 12.72
N THR A 36 -10.99 -0.95 13.19
CA THR A 36 -10.51 -2.33 13.28
C THR A 36 -10.13 -2.90 11.91
N LYS A 37 -10.90 -2.59 10.86
CA LYS A 37 -10.59 -3.05 9.49
C LYS A 37 -9.28 -2.43 8.99
N VAL A 38 -9.08 -1.13 9.16
CA VAL A 38 -7.85 -0.43 8.78
C VAL A 38 -6.64 -0.99 9.53
N GLU A 39 -6.75 -1.21 10.85
CA GLU A 39 -5.67 -1.80 11.65
C GLU A 39 -5.30 -3.21 11.16
N ARG A 40 -6.29 -4.03 10.82
CA ARG A 40 -6.06 -5.38 10.27
C ARG A 40 -5.38 -5.32 8.91
N GLU A 41 -5.88 -4.50 7.98
CA GLU A 41 -5.28 -4.35 6.65
C GLU A 41 -3.87 -3.77 6.70
N GLN A 42 -3.57 -2.90 7.67
CA GLN A 42 -2.21 -2.42 7.92
C GLN A 42 -1.30 -3.55 8.38
N ALA A 43 -1.75 -4.35 9.35
CA ALA A 43 -0.98 -5.50 9.83
C ALA A 43 -0.74 -6.56 8.75
N GLU A 44 -1.72 -6.79 7.86
CA GLU A 44 -1.57 -7.67 6.70
C GLU A 44 -0.55 -7.13 5.70
N ARG A 45 -0.65 -5.85 5.33
CA ARG A 45 0.33 -5.20 4.44
C ARG A 45 1.74 -5.19 5.01
N GLU A 46 1.90 -4.95 6.30
CA GLU A 46 3.22 -5.01 6.96
C GLU A 46 3.82 -6.41 6.89
N ARG A 47 3.02 -7.46 7.16
CA ARG A 47 3.46 -8.86 7.05
C ARG A 47 3.87 -9.21 5.62
N GLU A 48 3.05 -8.83 4.65
CA GLU A 48 3.32 -9.08 3.24
C GLU A 48 4.58 -8.34 2.77
N THR A 49 4.74 -7.08 3.17
CA THR A 49 5.93 -6.28 2.89
C THR A 49 7.20 -6.96 3.44
N ILE A 50 7.16 -7.42 4.69
CA ILE A 50 8.29 -8.13 5.31
C ILE A 50 8.58 -9.44 4.57
N TYR A 51 7.55 -10.19 4.20
CA TYR A 51 7.70 -11.44 3.44
C TYR A 51 8.34 -11.20 2.06
N LYS A 52 7.77 -10.28 1.26
CA LYS A 52 8.30 -9.92 -0.06
C LYS A 52 9.73 -9.38 0.04
N GLN A 53 10.02 -8.57 1.04
CA GLN A 53 11.38 -8.06 1.30
C GLN A 53 12.37 -9.18 1.59
N THR A 54 12.01 -10.14 2.43
CA THR A 54 12.86 -11.28 2.79
C THR A 54 13.14 -12.17 1.57
N LEU A 55 12.11 -12.44 0.76
CA LEU A 55 12.25 -13.20 -0.47
C LEU A 55 13.13 -12.47 -1.50
N ALA A 56 12.95 -11.16 -1.65
CA ALA A 56 13.74 -10.33 -2.55
C ALA A 56 15.21 -10.27 -2.09
N GLU A 57 15.48 -10.15 -0.79
CA GLU A 57 16.84 -10.19 -0.24
C GLU A 57 17.54 -11.51 -0.55
N GLY A 58 16.85 -12.65 -0.37
CA GLY A 58 17.37 -13.97 -0.75
C GLY A 58 17.69 -14.12 -2.24
N ARG A 59 17.04 -13.33 -3.10
CA ARG A 59 17.28 -13.30 -4.56
C ARG A 59 18.25 -12.20 -5.01
N GLY A 60 18.80 -11.40 -4.09
CA GLY A 60 19.65 -10.24 -4.41
C GLY A 60 18.88 -9.02 -4.94
N LEU A 61 17.55 -9.01 -4.80
CA LEU A 61 16.63 -7.99 -5.30
C LEU A 61 16.07 -7.12 -4.16
N GLY A 62 16.61 -7.23 -2.95
CA GLY A 62 16.11 -6.50 -1.76
C GLY A 62 16.09 -4.98 -1.90
N ASN A 63 17.01 -4.39 -2.66
CA ASN A 63 17.00 -2.93 -2.93
C ASN A 63 15.89 -2.50 -3.89
N TYR A 64 15.49 -3.39 -4.80
CA TYR A 64 14.38 -3.14 -5.71
C TYR A 64 13.05 -3.23 -4.98
N GLN A 65 12.88 -4.25 -4.13
CA GLN A 65 11.68 -4.38 -3.31
C GLN A 65 11.46 -3.18 -2.38
N LYS A 66 12.53 -2.67 -1.73
CA LYS A 66 12.45 -1.45 -0.92
C LYS A 66 11.97 -0.22 -1.71
N GLN A 67 12.42 -0.09 -2.96
CA GLN A 67 12.03 1.04 -3.82
C GLN A 67 10.58 0.90 -4.31
N MET A 68 10.15 -0.30 -4.68
CA MET A 68 8.74 -0.59 -5.03
C MET A 68 7.81 -0.25 -3.86
N THR A 69 8.07 -0.82 -2.67
CA THR A 69 7.28 -0.56 -1.48
C THR A 69 7.26 0.92 -1.08
N ALA A 70 8.35 1.67 -1.31
CA ALA A 70 8.38 3.11 -1.05
C ALA A 70 7.46 3.89 -2.00
N ILE A 71 7.34 3.48 -3.27
CA ILE A 71 6.43 4.10 -4.24
C ILE A 71 4.98 3.77 -3.90
N GLU A 72 4.67 2.50 -3.63
CA GLU A 72 3.32 2.02 -3.28
C GLU A 72 2.76 2.72 -2.02
N ASN A 73 3.62 3.01 -1.04
CA ASN A 73 3.22 3.65 0.21
C ASN A 73 3.34 5.18 0.21
N ASP A 74 3.80 5.79 -0.88
CA ASP A 74 3.92 7.24 -0.98
C ASP A 74 2.54 7.89 -1.19
N MET A 75 1.89 8.24 -0.07
CA MET A 75 0.60 8.93 -0.10
C MET A 75 0.69 10.39 -0.59
N SER A 76 1.89 10.92 -0.86
CA SER A 76 2.09 12.28 -1.39
C SER A 76 1.94 12.38 -2.89
N ILE A 77 2.02 11.26 -3.61
CA ILE A 77 1.86 11.19 -5.06
C ILE A 77 0.48 10.66 -5.46
N SER A 78 0.07 10.98 -6.68
CA SER A 78 -1.18 10.42 -7.24
C SER A 78 -0.98 8.94 -7.61
N SER A 79 -2.06 8.16 -7.65
CA SER A 79 -2.00 6.75 -8.11
C SER A 79 -1.38 6.64 -9.49
N ALA A 80 -1.79 7.49 -10.44
CA ALA A 80 -1.24 7.47 -11.79
C ALA A 80 0.27 7.81 -11.82
N GLU A 81 0.75 8.62 -10.88
CA GLU A 81 2.17 8.91 -10.73
C GLU A 81 2.93 7.76 -10.08
N ALA A 82 2.33 7.08 -9.10
CA ALA A 82 2.88 5.86 -8.51
C ALA A 82 3.04 4.77 -9.58
N ASP A 83 1.99 4.51 -10.37
CA ASP A 83 2.01 3.51 -11.46
C ASP A 83 3.13 3.79 -12.47
N GLN A 84 3.31 5.06 -12.85
CA GLN A 84 4.39 5.46 -13.75
C GLN A 84 5.78 5.23 -13.14
N ARG A 85 5.96 5.56 -11.85
CA ARG A 85 7.23 5.36 -11.15
C ARG A 85 7.55 3.87 -10.96
N GLU A 86 6.56 3.05 -10.65
CA GLU A 86 6.70 1.59 -10.58
C GLU A 86 7.09 1.01 -11.93
N TYR A 87 6.42 1.41 -13.01
CA TYR A 87 6.74 0.96 -14.36
C TYR A 87 8.18 1.33 -14.75
N GLN A 88 8.61 2.56 -14.45
CA GLN A 88 9.98 2.99 -14.70
C GLN A 88 10.99 2.18 -13.90
N LEU A 89 10.71 1.91 -12.62
CA LEU A 89 11.57 1.12 -11.75
C LEU A 89 11.67 -0.33 -12.25
N LYS A 90 10.54 -0.97 -12.59
CA LYS A 90 10.47 -2.29 -13.23
C LYS A 90 11.33 -2.32 -14.50
N ARG A 91 11.17 -1.34 -15.40
CA ARG A 91 11.95 -1.27 -16.65
C ARG A 91 13.45 -1.12 -16.43
N GLN A 92 13.87 -0.26 -15.51
CA GLN A 92 15.28 -0.07 -15.17
C GLN A 92 15.89 -1.36 -14.60
N TYR A 93 15.13 -2.06 -13.76
CA TYR A 93 15.59 -3.28 -13.12
C TYR A 93 15.63 -4.48 -14.08
N HIS A 94 14.64 -4.61 -14.95
CA HIS A 94 14.60 -5.65 -16.00
C HIS A 94 15.74 -5.50 -17.01
N THR A 95 16.13 -4.26 -17.32
CA THR A 95 17.31 -3.96 -18.16
C THR A 95 18.62 -4.41 -17.49
N ARG A 96 18.67 -4.42 -16.15
CA ARG A 96 19.87 -4.75 -15.36
C ARG A 96 19.93 -6.24 -14.94
N TYR A 97 18.78 -6.90 -14.84
CA TYR A 97 18.63 -8.31 -14.42
C TYR A 97 17.54 -9.00 -15.24
N PRO A 98 17.80 -9.39 -16.51
CA PRO A 98 16.81 -10.00 -17.39
C PRO A 98 16.30 -11.37 -16.91
N ALA A 99 16.97 -12.00 -15.93
CA ALA A 99 16.54 -13.26 -15.31
C ALA A 99 15.52 -13.07 -14.15
N ALA A 100 15.14 -11.84 -13.81
CA ALA A 100 14.30 -11.53 -12.65
C ALA A 100 12.78 -11.49 -12.93
N GLY A 101 12.32 -11.94 -14.10
CA GLY A 101 10.90 -11.94 -14.51
C GLY A 101 9.99 -12.94 -13.78
N ARG A 102 10.13 -13.08 -12.45
CA ARG A 102 9.33 -13.98 -11.59
C ARG A 102 9.12 -13.45 -10.17
N LEU A 103 9.13 -12.13 -9.98
CA LEU A 103 8.73 -11.53 -8.70
C LEU A 103 7.45 -10.71 -8.78
N HIS A 104 6.99 -10.35 -9.98
CA HIS A 104 5.81 -9.53 -10.23
C HIS A 104 5.02 -9.96 -11.47
N ASP A 105 5.43 -11.06 -12.11
CA ASP A 105 4.65 -11.68 -13.18
C ASP A 105 3.94 -12.85 -12.49
N ASP A 106 2.61 -12.85 -12.59
CA ASP A 106 1.66 -13.88 -12.18
C ASP A 106 1.29 -13.87 -10.68
N ASP A 107 0.24 -13.11 -10.34
CA ASP A 107 -0.75 -13.37 -9.26
C ASP A 107 -1.83 -12.25 -9.20
N ASP A 108 -1.69 -11.15 -9.98
CA ASP A 108 -2.80 -10.19 -10.23
C ASP A 108 -3.67 -10.57 -11.45
N ASP A 109 -3.47 -11.78 -11.98
CA ASP A 109 -4.45 -12.47 -12.85
C ASP A 109 -5.37 -13.35 -11.98
N ASP A 110 -5.76 -12.86 -10.80
CA ASP A 110 -7.05 -13.24 -10.24
C ASP A 110 -8.11 -12.61 -11.15
N ASP A 111 -8.31 -13.30 -12.28
CA ASP A 111 -9.53 -13.31 -13.05
C ASP A 111 -10.69 -13.31 -12.04
N PHE A 112 -11.30 -12.14 -11.84
CA PHE A 112 -12.71 -12.07 -11.53
C PHE A 112 -13.43 -12.66 -12.75
N ASP A 113 -13.46 -13.99 -12.82
CA ASP A 113 -14.54 -14.74 -13.45
C ASP A 113 -15.80 -14.42 -12.62
N ASP A 114 -16.35 -13.23 -12.88
CA ASP A 114 -17.78 -12.96 -12.72
C ASP A 114 -18.50 -13.87 -13.74
N ASP A 115 -18.69 -15.14 -13.39
CA ASP A 115 -19.67 -16.01 -14.04
C ASP A 115 -20.99 -15.95 -13.24
N ASP A 116 -22.02 -15.48 -13.96
CA ASP A 116 -23.45 -15.36 -13.66
C ASP A 116 -24.09 -16.60 -12.96
#